data_AF-A0A131X932-F1
#
_entry.id   AF-A0A131X932-F1
#
_cell.length_a   1.000
_cell.length_b   1.000
_cell.length_c   1.000
_cell.angle_alpha   90.00
_cell.angle_beta   90.00
_cell.angle_gamma   90.00
#
_symmetry.space_group_name_H-M   'P 1'
#
loop_
_entity.id
_entity.type
_entity.pdbx_description
1 polymer ?
#
loop_
_entity_poly.entity_id
_entity_poly.type
_entity_poly.pdbx_seq_one_letter_code
_entity_poly.pdbx_strand_id
1 'polypeptide(L)'
;MAAVTSPALFLGKCVSSALRKSVRVVVTRFELDTFLMAHYKKRTEYEAYDANEECEAGDWVLVKELPERLSLRIAHKVEKIVFKNGNIIDPITGQKCIFTEFVKDVDKEGELFGWTPLYKTKAFPDASEVKEISDK
;
A
#
# COMPACT_ATOMS: atom_id res chain seq x y z
N MET A 1 -33.69 8.08 16.92
CA MET A 1 -33.36 7.34 15.70
C MET A 1 -32.02 7.83 15.20
N ALA A 2 -30.92 7.20 15.61
CA ALA A 2 -29.62 7.50 15.01
C ALA A 2 -29.67 7.02 13.56
N ALA A 3 -29.49 7.92 12.60
CA ALA A 3 -29.41 7.55 11.19
C ALA A 3 -28.32 6.48 11.05
N VAL A 4 -28.69 5.32 10.50
CA VAL A 4 -27.73 4.28 10.10
C VAL A 4 -27.03 4.80 8.85
N THR A 5 -26.18 5.81 9.02
CA THR A 5 -25.18 6.17 8.03
C THR A 5 -24.15 5.05 8.13
N SER A 6 -24.22 4.06 7.22
CA SER A 6 -23.17 3.06 7.11
C SER A 6 -21.83 3.80 7.11
N PRO A 7 -20.91 3.54 8.06
CA PRO A 7 -19.67 4.29 8.12
C PRO A 7 -18.96 4.07 6.79
N ALA A 8 -18.71 5.15 6.06
CA ALA A 8 -18.17 5.06 4.72
C ALA A 8 -16.77 4.40 4.83
N LEU A 9 -16.67 3.18 4.30
CA LEU A 9 -15.44 2.42 4.25
C LEU A 9 -14.68 2.83 3.00
N PHE A 10 -13.43 3.23 3.17
CA PHE A 10 -12.58 3.67 2.08
C PHE A 10 -11.36 2.75 1.96
N LEU A 11 -10.99 2.45 0.72
CA LEU A 11 -9.68 1.87 0.42
C LEU A 11 -8.74 3.01 0.00
N GLY A 12 -7.57 3.07 0.61
CA GLY A 12 -6.57 4.07 0.27
C GLY A 12 -5.15 3.58 0.46
N LYS A 13 -4.21 4.37 -0.06
CA LYS A 13 -2.79 4.09 0.06
C LYS A 13 -2.20 4.93 1.19
N CYS A 14 -1.42 4.30 2.06
CA CYS A 14 -0.69 4.96 3.12
C CYS A 14 0.43 5.84 2.56
N VAL A 15 0.44 7.07 3.02
CA VAL A 15 1.50 8.05 2.87
C VAL A 15 2.06 8.32 4.25
N SER A 16 3.36 8.61 4.33
CA SER A 16 3.99 8.96 5.59
C SER A 16 3.29 10.14 6.27
N SER A 17 3.07 9.99 7.58
CA SER A 17 2.59 11.03 8.47
C SER A 17 3.73 11.45 9.40
N ALA A 18 3.76 12.73 9.78
CA ALA A 18 4.68 13.23 10.80
C ALA A 18 4.11 13.06 12.23
N LEU A 19 2.82 12.79 12.35
CA LEU A 19 2.09 12.70 13.61
C LEU A 19 2.14 11.26 14.16
N ARG A 20 2.43 11.11 15.46
CA ARG A 20 2.42 9.81 16.16
C ARG A 20 1.02 9.20 16.15
N LYS A 21 0.94 7.86 16.12
CA LYS A 21 -0.31 7.07 16.13
C LYS A 21 -1.32 7.49 15.06
N SER A 22 -0.83 7.97 13.93
CA SER A 22 -1.67 8.39 12.83
C SER A 22 -0.97 8.12 11.51
N VAL A 23 -1.76 7.85 10.48
CA VAL A 23 -1.28 7.68 9.13
C VAL A 23 -2.09 8.57 8.20
N ARG A 24 -1.42 9.13 7.21
CA ARG A 24 -2.09 9.89 6.16
C ARG A 24 -2.43 8.93 5.04
N VAL A 25 -3.71 8.84 4.69
CA VAL A 25 -4.20 7.93 3.67
C VAL A 25 -4.71 8.72 2.49
N VAL A 26 -4.23 8.38 1.30
CA VAL A 26 -4.70 8.96 0.04
C VAL A 26 -5.75 8.01 -0.55
N VAL A 27 -6.99 8.47 -0.57
CA VAL A 27 -8.10 7.79 -1.22
C VAL A 27 -8.27 8.39 -2.61
N THR A 28 -8.25 7.54 -3.63
CA THR A 28 -8.47 7.96 -5.02
C THR A 28 -9.89 7.60 -5.45
N ARG A 29 -10.65 8.60 -5.90
CA ARG A 29 -11.98 8.43 -6.49
C ARG A 29 -11.94 8.84 -7.95
N PHE A 30 -12.84 8.27 -8.75
CA PHE A 30 -13.02 8.66 -10.12
C PHE A 30 -14.19 9.63 -10.21
N GLU A 31 -13.92 10.88 -10.59
CA GLU A 31 -14.95 11.88 -10.84
C GLU A 31 -15.14 12.04 -12.35
N LEU A 32 -16.41 12.12 -12.78
CA LEU A 32 -16.76 12.36 -14.17
C LEU A 32 -16.58 13.84 -14.49
N ASP A 33 -15.75 14.14 -15.47
CA ASP A 33 -15.74 15.44 -16.12
C ASP A 33 -16.88 15.49 -17.14
N THR A 34 -17.85 16.37 -16.92
CA THR A 34 -19.04 16.50 -17.76
C THR A 34 -18.76 17.11 -19.13
N PHE A 35 -17.66 17.85 -19.29
CA PHE A 35 -17.30 18.45 -20.58
C PHE A 35 -16.64 17.42 -21.49
N LEU A 36 -15.69 16.66 -20.95
CA LEU A 36 -14.94 15.64 -21.70
C LEU A 36 -15.62 14.27 -21.72
N MET A 37 -16.66 14.07 -20.90
CA MET A 37 -17.35 12.79 -20.67
C MET A 37 -16.40 11.65 -20.28
N ALA A 38 -15.36 11.98 -19.51
CA ALA A 38 -14.33 11.04 -19.07
C ALA A 38 -14.13 11.08 -17.56
N HIS A 39 -13.75 9.95 -16.97
CA HIS A 39 -13.49 9.85 -15.53
C HIS A 39 -12.02 10.13 -15.22
N TYR A 40 -11.78 11.06 -14.31
CA TYR A 40 -10.44 11.42 -13.85
C TYR A 40 -10.23 11.06 -12.38
N LYS A 41 -8.99 10.69 -12.06
CA LYS A 41 -8.57 10.35 -10.70
C LYS A 41 -8.49 11.62 -9.87
N LYS A 42 -9.37 11.77 -8.88
CA LYS A 42 -9.27 12.77 -7.82
C LYS A 42 -8.78 12.13 -6.54
N ARG A 43 -7.76 12.74 -5.94
CA ARG A 43 -7.15 12.27 -4.70
C ARG A 43 -7.66 13.11 -3.54
N THR A 44 -8.06 12.45 -2.47
CA THR A 44 -8.43 13.09 -1.21
C THR A 44 -7.57 12.50 -0.10
N GLU A 45 -6.95 13.37 0.69
CA GLU A 45 -6.12 12.97 1.84
C GLU A 45 -6.98 12.91 3.09
N TYR A 46 -6.85 11.83 3.84
CA TYR A 46 -7.51 11.63 5.13
C TYR A 46 -6.46 11.31 6.19
N GLU A 47 -6.57 11.90 7.37
CA GLU A 47 -5.79 11.47 8.53
C GLU A 47 -6.58 10.39 9.28
N ALA A 48 -5.97 9.21 9.38
CA ALA A 48 -6.54 8.05 10.05
C ALA A 48 -5.75 7.72 11.31
N TYR A 49 -6.46 7.37 12.38
CA TYR A 49 -5.89 6.90 13.62
C TYR A 49 -5.36 5.47 13.45
N ASP A 50 -4.10 5.27 13.82
CA ASP A 50 -3.45 3.97 13.90
C ASP A 50 -2.94 3.76 15.33
N ALA A 51 -3.55 2.83 16.06
CA ALA A 51 -3.26 2.62 17.47
C ALA A 51 -1.87 2.00 17.71
N ASN A 52 -1.44 1.13 16.79
CA ASN A 52 -0.24 0.29 16.94
C ASN A 52 0.93 0.77 16.06
N GLU A 53 0.73 1.76 15.21
CA GLU A 53 1.75 2.26 14.26
C GLU A 53 2.27 1.14 13.34
N GLU A 54 1.38 0.21 12.96
CA GLU A 54 1.72 -0.94 12.10
C GLU A 54 1.80 -0.56 10.62
N CYS A 55 1.19 0.56 10.23
CA CYS A 55 1.11 0.99 8.84
C CYS A 55 2.43 1.61 8.36
N GLU A 56 2.94 1.11 7.23
CA GLU A 56 4.12 1.65 6.56
C GLU A 56 3.74 2.49 5.34
N ALA A 57 4.67 3.33 4.88
CA ALA A 57 4.48 4.09 3.65
C ALA A 57 4.38 3.14 2.46
N GLY A 58 3.30 3.26 1.69
CA GLY A 58 3.05 2.41 0.52
C GLY A 58 2.03 1.30 0.73
N ASP A 59 1.64 1.02 1.98
CA ASP A 59 0.61 0.02 2.30
C ASP A 59 -0.76 0.41 1.73
N TRP A 60 -1.59 -0.61 1.45
CA TRP A 60 -3.00 -0.42 1.15
C TRP A 60 -3.83 -0.74 2.38
N VAL A 61 -4.61 0.23 2.82
CA VAL A 61 -5.38 0.15 4.07
C VAL A 61 -6.85 0.44 3.85
N LEU A 62 -7.65 -0.21 4.68
CA LEU A 62 -9.07 -0.02 4.78
C LEU A 62 -9.36 0.93 5.94
N VAL A 63 -9.96 2.06 5.63
CA VAL A 63 -10.20 3.18 6.54
C VAL A 63 -11.70 3.27 6.81
N LYS A 64 -12.05 3.41 8.08
CA LYS A 64 -13.42 3.52 8.56
C LYS A 64 -13.61 4.85 9.29
N GLU A 65 -14.74 5.50 9.06
CA GLU A 65 -15.12 6.69 9.83
C GLU A 65 -15.43 6.33 11.29
N LEU A 66 -14.92 7.14 12.21
CA LEU A 66 -15.19 6.99 13.64
C LEU A 66 -16.55 7.62 13.99
N PRO A 67 -17.31 7.04 14.94
CA PRO A 67 -18.57 7.63 15.38
C PRO A 67 -18.35 8.98 16.08
N GLU A 68 -17.21 9.14 16.75
CA GLU A 68 -16.78 10.39 17.39
C GLU A 68 -15.39 10.76 16.88
N ARG A 69 -15.22 12.03 16.48
CA ARG A 69 -13.92 12.53 16.00
C ARG A 69 -12.95 12.67 17.18
N LEU A 70 -11.80 12.02 17.10
CA LEU A 70 -10.76 12.09 18.13
C LEU A 70 -10.07 13.45 18.18
N SER A 71 -9.91 14.09 17.02
CA SER A 71 -9.29 15.41 16.87
C SER A 71 -9.89 16.14 15.67
N LEU A 72 -9.56 17.42 15.50
CA LEU A 72 -10.01 18.24 14.36
C LEU A 72 -9.65 17.60 13.01
N ARG A 73 -8.50 16.95 12.92
CA ARG A 73 -8.02 16.30 11.69
C ARG A 73 -8.30 14.79 11.64
N ILE A 74 -8.35 14.14 12.80
CA ILE A 74 -8.49 12.69 12.91
C ILE A 74 -9.97 12.33 13.07
N ALA A 75 -10.62 12.08 11.94
CA ALA A 75 -12.01 11.63 11.86
C ALA A 75 -12.15 10.13 11.51
N HIS A 76 -11.06 9.50 11.07
CA HIS A 76 -11.07 8.13 10.60
C HIS A 76 -10.14 7.25 11.41
N LYS A 77 -10.35 5.93 11.32
CA LYS A 77 -9.52 4.88 11.93
C LYS A 77 -9.11 3.88 10.86
N VAL A 78 -7.89 3.36 10.97
CA VAL A 78 -7.45 2.20 10.18
C VAL A 78 -8.10 0.94 10.75
N GLU A 79 -8.91 0.25 9.94
CA GLU A 79 -9.59 -0.98 10.33
C GLU A 79 -8.73 -2.21 10.01
N LYS A 80 -8.14 -2.24 8.82
CA LYS A 80 -7.37 -3.39 8.33
C LYS A 80 -6.32 -2.97 7.31
N ILE A 81 -5.12 -3.54 7.42
CA ILE A 81 -4.11 -3.51 6.35
C ILE A 81 -4.48 -4.60 5.34
N VAL A 82 -4.78 -4.20 4.11
CA VAL A 82 -5.20 -5.12 3.03
C VAL A 82 -3.97 -5.68 2.32
N PHE A 83 -3.06 -4.80 1.92
CA PHE A 83 -1.80 -5.19 1.28
C PHE A 83 -0.65 -4.47 1.96
N LYS A 84 0.26 -5.23 2.56
CA LYS A 84 1.49 -4.69 3.14
C LYS A 84 2.55 -4.54 2.05
N ASN A 85 3.19 -3.38 2.00
CA ASN A 85 4.25 -3.06 1.07
C ASN A 85 5.42 -4.03 1.25
N GLY A 86 5.94 -4.57 0.16
CA GLY A 86 7.01 -5.58 0.16
C GLY A 86 6.62 -7.00 0.63
N ASN A 87 5.45 -7.20 1.23
CA ASN A 87 4.98 -8.52 1.68
C ASN A 87 3.50 -8.72 1.34
N ILE A 88 3.20 -8.66 0.04
CA ILE A 88 1.85 -8.84 -0.49
C ILE A 88 1.51 -10.34 -0.46
N ILE A 89 0.33 -10.64 0.09
CA ILE A 89 -0.25 -11.98 0.10
C ILE A 89 -1.44 -11.95 -0.84
N ASP A 90 -1.45 -12.84 -1.83
CA ASP A 90 -2.57 -12.99 -2.74
C ASP A 90 -3.82 -13.43 -1.95
N PRO A 91 -4.93 -12.68 -2.01
CA PRO A 91 -6.14 -13.00 -1.26
C PRO A 91 -6.83 -14.28 -1.76
N ILE A 92 -6.55 -14.74 -2.98
CA ILE A 92 -7.17 -15.94 -3.55
C ILE A 92 -6.42 -17.19 -3.10
N THR A 93 -5.10 -17.23 -3.27
CA THR A 93 -4.28 -18.42 -2.97
C THR A 93 -3.67 -18.43 -1.57
N GLY A 94 -3.59 -17.27 -0.90
CA GLY A 94 -2.88 -17.10 0.37
C GLY A 94 -1.35 -17.19 0.25
N GLN A 95 -0.81 -17.21 -0.96
CA GLN A 95 0.64 -17.27 -1.20
C GLN A 95 1.23 -15.87 -1.33
N LYS A 96 2.52 -15.75 -0.98
CA LYS A 96 3.25 -14.50 -1.19
C LYS A 96 3.51 -14.30 -2.68
N CYS A 97 3.25 -13.10 -3.17
CA CYS A 97 3.47 -12.74 -4.56
C CYS A 97 4.31 -11.47 -4.68
N ILE A 98 5.07 -11.41 -5.77
CA ILE A 98 5.80 -10.23 -6.23
C ILE A 98 5.23 -9.91 -7.60
N PHE A 99 4.49 -8.80 -7.69
CA PHE A 99 3.76 -8.42 -8.90
C PHE A 99 2.86 -9.56 -9.42
N THR A 100 3.26 -10.19 -10.52
CA THR A 100 2.51 -11.26 -11.21
C THR A 100 2.99 -12.66 -10.85
N GLU A 101 4.11 -12.78 -10.14
CA GLU A 101 4.78 -14.07 -9.88
C GLU A 101 4.68 -14.45 -8.40
N PHE A 102 4.62 -15.76 -8.12
CA PHE A 102 4.68 -16.24 -6.75
C PHE A 102 6.13 -16.33 -6.29
N VAL A 103 6.38 -15.91 -5.06
CA VAL A 103 7.71 -15.92 -4.43
C VAL A 103 8.35 -17.31 -4.48
N LYS A 104 7.54 -18.36 -4.33
CA LYS A 104 8.00 -19.76 -4.37
C LYS A 104 8.53 -20.17 -5.73
N ASP A 105 7.97 -19.63 -6.81
CA ASP A 105 8.35 -20.03 -8.16
C ASP A 105 9.61 -19.28 -8.58
N VAL A 106 9.68 -17.99 -8.27
CA VAL A 106 10.90 -17.18 -8.41
C VAL A 106 12.08 -17.80 -7.65
N ASP A 107 11.83 -18.34 -6.46
CA ASP A 107 12.86 -19.02 -5.66
C ASP A 107 13.36 -20.31 -6.31
N LYS A 108 12.45 -21.14 -6.83
CA LYS A 108 12.84 -22.36 -7.57
C LYS A 108 13.64 -22.01 -8.82
N GLU A 109 13.22 -20.99 -9.57
CA GLU A 109 13.95 -20.54 -10.76
C GLU A 109 15.35 -20.04 -10.39
N GLY A 110 15.47 -19.26 -9.31
CA GLY A 110 16.77 -18.80 -8.82
C GLY A 110 17.70 -19.97 -8.44
N GLU A 111 17.17 -21.00 -7.78
CA GLU A 111 17.90 -22.22 -7.46
C GLU A 111 18.31 -23.02 -8.71
N LEU A 112 17.44 -23.10 -9.72
CA LEU A 112 17.69 -23.82 -10.97
C LEU A 112 18.74 -23.14 -11.85
N PHE A 113 18.67 -21.81 -11.98
CA PHE A 113 19.54 -21.04 -12.87
C PHE A 113 20.79 -20.47 -12.16
N GLY A 114 20.92 -20.66 -10.84
CA GLY A 114 22.06 -20.18 -10.06
C GLY A 114 22.09 -18.66 -9.86
N TRP A 115 20.94 -17.99 -9.96
CA TRP A 115 20.77 -16.55 -9.75
C TRP A 115 20.03 -16.30 -8.42
N THR A 116 20.53 -15.38 -7.59
CA THR A 116 19.79 -14.84 -6.42
C THR A 116 18.75 -13.76 -6.79
N PRO A 117 17.44 -13.98 -6.57
CA PRO A 117 16.40 -13.03 -6.99
C PRO A 117 16.54 -11.66 -6.30
N LEU A 118 16.16 -10.60 -7.03
CA LEU A 118 16.42 -9.19 -6.65
C LEU A 118 15.80 -8.77 -5.31
N TYR A 119 14.74 -9.45 -4.87
CA TYR A 119 14.10 -9.12 -3.60
C TYR A 119 14.87 -9.69 -2.38
N LYS A 120 15.81 -10.63 -2.59
CA LYS A 120 16.72 -11.16 -1.56
C LYS A 120 18.03 -10.37 -1.46
N THR A 121 18.41 -9.65 -2.52
CA THR A 121 19.62 -8.82 -2.50
C THR A 121 19.41 -7.63 -1.57
N LYS A 122 20.23 -7.55 -0.50
CA LYS A 122 20.13 -6.55 0.56
C LYS A 122 20.55 -5.15 0.15
N ALA A 123 21.23 -5.02 -1.00
CA ALA A 123 21.67 -3.76 -1.57
C ALA A 123 21.41 -3.81 -3.08
N PHE A 124 20.93 -2.70 -3.64
CA PHE A 124 21.13 -2.44 -5.05
C PHE A 124 22.64 -2.34 -5.26
N PRO A 125 23.22 -2.99 -6.28
CA PRO A 125 24.64 -2.80 -6.58
C PRO A 125 24.89 -1.32 -6.79
N ASP A 126 25.91 -0.77 -6.12
CA ASP A 126 26.32 0.60 -6.38
C ASP A 126 26.68 0.72 -7.87
N ALA A 127 26.35 1.85 -8.49
CA ALA A 127 26.47 2.04 -9.95
C ALA A 127 27.89 1.82 -10.50
N SER A 128 28.91 1.71 -9.64
CA SER A 128 30.28 1.31 -9.96
C SER A 128 30.42 -0.19 -10.29
N GLU A 129 29.64 -1.08 -9.68
CA GLU A 129 29.76 -2.54 -9.83
C GLU A 129 29.17 -3.05 -11.15
N VAL A 130 28.23 -2.31 -11.74
CA VAL A 130 27.57 -2.67 -13.01
C VAL A 130 28.51 -2.51 -14.22
N LYS A 131 29.55 -1.67 -14.12
CA LYS A 131 30.53 -1.47 -15.22
C LYS A 131 31.51 -2.62 -15.38
N GLU A 132 31.78 -3.41 -14.34
CA GLU A 132 32.76 -4.50 -14.43
C GLU A 132 32.22 -5.74 -15.16
N ILE A 133 30.91 -5.82 -15.39
CA ILE A 133 30.26 -6.97 -16.02
C ILE A 133 30.21 -6.82 -17.56
N SER A 134 30.32 -5.59 -18.10
CA SER A 134 30.25 -5.34 -19.55
C SER A 134 31.55 -5.57 -20.31
N ASP A 135 32.66 -5.82 -19.61
CA ASP A 135 34.02 -5.86 -20.20
C ASP A 135 34.63 -7.28 -20.23
N LYS A 136 33.81 -8.33 -20.18
CA LYS A 136 34.26 -9.73 -20.37
C LYS A 136 33.57 -10.42 -21.54
#